data_AF-A0A7X3Z8S6-F1
#
_entry.id   AF-A0A7X3Z8S6-F1
#
_cell.length_a   1.000
_cell.length_b   1.000
_cell.length_c   1.000
_cell.angle_alpha   90.00
_cell.angle_beta   90.00
_cell.angle_gamma   90.00
#
_symmetry.space_group_name_H-M   'P 1'
#
loop_
_entity.id
_entity.type
_entity.pdbx_description
1 polymer ?
#
loop_
_entity_poly.entity_id
_entity_poly.type
_entity_poly.pdbx_seq_one_letter_code
_entity_poly.pdbx_strand_id
1 'polypeptide(L)'
;MAKSRDGSRGNRTAGEKIDSWHDTFCPYCGVGCGLRVGVHNGKVAKVRGNPDHPSSLGDLCLKPIHLPGALDTPDRIREPLMRMNGSRSGEHAVKGAFHSVTWEKATTYIAASLKRIVRDHGPDAVAFYGSGQFTT
;
A
#
# COMPACT_ATOMS: atom_id res chain seq x y z
N MET A 1 25.89 -14.31 24.35
CA MET A 1 24.46 -14.12 24.69
C MET A 1 23.67 -13.97 23.40
N ALA A 2 23.11 -15.07 22.91
CA ALA A 2 22.35 -15.10 21.66
C ALA A 2 20.97 -14.49 21.88
N LYS A 3 20.64 -13.42 21.13
CA LYS A 3 19.30 -12.84 21.12
C LYS A 3 18.35 -13.83 20.44
N SER A 4 17.33 -14.25 21.18
CA SER A 4 16.23 -15.09 20.73
C SER A 4 15.61 -14.49 19.45
N ARG A 5 15.66 -15.27 18.37
CA ARG A 5 14.85 -15.00 17.18
C ARG A 5 13.42 -15.40 17.55
N ASP A 6 12.57 -14.42 17.79
CA ASP A 6 11.12 -14.62 17.81
C ASP A 6 10.71 -15.26 16.47
N GLY A 7 10.27 -16.52 16.56
CA GLY A 7 9.88 -17.39 15.46
C GLY A 7 8.46 -17.14 14.95
N SER A 8 7.90 -15.95 15.13
CA SER A 8 6.54 -15.59 14.69
C SER A 8 6.40 -15.31 13.18
N ARG A 9 7.25 -15.91 12.32
CA ARG A 9 6.96 -16.00 10.88
C ARG A 9 5.86 -17.04 10.69
N GLY A 10 4.62 -16.64 10.95
CA GLY A 10 3.42 -17.43 10.73
C GLY A 10 3.34 -17.88 9.28
N ASN A 11 3.82 -19.09 9.02
CA ASN A 11 3.48 -19.83 7.83
C ASN A 11 1.98 -20.15 7.95
N ARG A 12 1.10 -19.29 7.41
CA ARG A 12 -0.35 -19.50 7.45
C ARG A 12 -0.66 -20.86 6.82
N THR A 13 -1.10 -21.78 7.67
CA THR A 13 -1.25 -23.20 7.37
C THR A 13 -2.45 -23.42 6.46
N ALA A 14 -2.42 -24.53 5.72
CA ALA A 14 -3.40 -24.95 4.73
C ALA A 14 -4.82 -25.26 5.27
N GLY A 15 -5.21 -24.72 6.44
CA GLY A 15 -6.44 -25.05 7.16
C GLY A 15 -7.26 -23.85 7.68
N GLU A 16 -6.90 -22.60 7.37
CA GLU A 16 -7.76 -21.46 7.70
C GLU A 16 -9.08 -21.55 6.91
N LYS A 17 -10.21 -21.51 7.63
CA LYS A 17 -11.55 -21.48 7.04
C LYS A 17 -11.70 -20.19 6.25
N ILE A 18 -12.04 -20.27 4.97
CA ILE A 18 -12.31 -19.09 4.14
C ILE A 18 -13.79 -18.71 4.31
N ASP A 19 -14.05 -17.45 4.66
CA ASP A 19 -15.40 -16.93 4.87
C ASP A 19 -16.05 -16.54 3.53
N SER A 20 -15.26 -15.94 2.63
CA SER A 20 -15.73 -15.52 1.30
C SER A 20 -14.61 -15.59 0.25
N TRP A 21 -15.01 -15.75 -1.01
CA TRP A 21 -14.12 -15.69 -2.17
C TRP A 21 -14.51 -14.51 -3.06
N HIS A 22 -13.51 -13.79 -3.56
CA HIS A 22 -13.68 -12.65 -4.44
C HIS A 22 -12.74 -12.77 -5.64
N ASP A 23 -13.26 -12.47 -6.82
CA ASP A 23 -12.45 -12.44 -8.03
C ASP A 23 -11.88 -11.02 -8.24
N THR A 24 -10.60 -10.96 -8.59
CA THR A 24 -9.86 -9.73 -8.87
C THR A 24 -8.69 -10.05 -9.82
N PHE A 25 -7.76 -9.14 -10.02
CA PHE A 25 -6.58 -9.35 -10.83
C PHE A 25 -5.28 -9.14 -10.04
N CYS A 26 -4.19 -9.65 -10.61
CA CYS A 26 -2.86 -9.61 -10.01
C CYS A 26 -2.28 -8.19 -10.06
N PRO A 27 -1.85 -7.60 -8.92
CA PRO A 27 -1.41 -6.20 -8.87
C PRO A 27 0.06 -5.98 -9.27
N TYR A 28 0.73 -7.00 -9.81
CA TYR A 28 2.18 -6.98 -9.96
C TYR A 28 2.67 -6.51 -11.33
N CYS A 29 2.44 -7.30 -12.39
CA CYS A 29 2.93 -6.99 -13.73
C CYS A 29 1.77 -6.82 -14.70
N GLY A 30 2.06 -6.30 -15.89
CA GLY A 30 1.06 -5.98 -16.93
C GLY A 30 0.36 -7.19 -17.57
N VAL A 31 0.65 -8.43 -17.16
CA VAL A 31 -0.10 -9.61 -17.63
C VAL A 31 -1.54 -9.56 -17.13
N GLY A 32 -1.77 -9.08 -15.90
CA GLY A 32 -3.11 -9.01 -15.34
C GLY A 32 -3.76 -10.38 -15.13
N CYS A 33 -3.01 -11.34 -14.55
CA CYS A 33 -3.55 -12.67 -14.25
C CYS A 33 -4.78 -12.56 -13.35
N GLY A 34 -5.80 -13.39 -13.61
CA GLY A 34 -7.01 -13.43 -12.78
C GLY A 34 -6.75 -14.15 -11.46
N LEU A 35 -7.17 -13.53 -10.37
CA LEU A 35 -7.06 -14.05 -9.01
C LEU A 35 -8.44 -14.37 -8.45
N ARG A 36 -8.51 -15.45 -7.68
CA ARG A 36 -9.59 -15.75 -6.73
C ARG A 36 -9.01 -15.66 -5.32
N VAL A 37 -9.46 -14.68 -4.56
CA VAL A 37 -8.91 -14.27 -3.26
C VAL A 37 -9.87 -14.69 -2.16
N GLY A 38 -9.37 -15.52 -1.25
CA GLY A 38 -10.10 -16.02 -0.09
C GLY A 38 -9.85 -15.12 1.12
N VAL A 39 -10.93 -14.62 1.71
CA VAL A 39 -10.91 -13.73 2.88
C VAL A 39 -11.34 -14.52 4.12
N HIS A 40 -10.61 -14.34 5.21
CA HIS A 40 -10.97 -14.84 6.54
C HIS A 40 -10.76 -13.74 7.58
N ASN A 41 -11.74 -13.50 8.45
CA ASN A 41 -11.70 -12.44 9.47
C ASN A 41 -11.30 -11.07 8.89
N GLY A 42 -11.84 -10.73 7.71
CA GLY A 42 -11.55 -9.47 7.01
C GLY A 42 -10.13 -9.35 6.44
N LYS A 43 -9.32 -10.41 6.47
CA LYS A 43 -7.96 -10.45 5.91
C LYS A 43 -7.87 -11.43 4.76
N VAL A 44 -7.03 -11.12 3.78
CA VAL A 44 -6.69 -12.06 2.72
C VAL A 44 -5.88 -13.22 3.32
N ALA A 45 -6.44 -14.42 3.24
CA ALA A 45 -5.85 -15.64 3.78
C ALA A 45 -5.26 -16.53 2.67
N LYS A 46 -5.92 -16.59 1.50
CA LYS A 46 -5.50 -17.44 0.39
C LYS A 46 -5.67 -16.74 -0.95
N VAL A 47 -4.77 -17.03 -1.89
CA VAL A 47 -4.87 -16.61 -3.29
C VAL A 47 -4.72 -17.83 -4.18
N ARG A 48 -5.57 -17.93 -5.21
CA ARG A 48 -5.50 -18.93 -6.28
C ARG A 48 -5.77 -18.25 -7.62
N GLY A 49 -5.43 -18.91 -8.72
CA GLY A 49 -5.77 -18.40 -10.04
C GLY A 49 -7.25 -18.58 -10.33
N ASN A 50 -7.83 -17.62 -11.04
CA ASN A 50 -9.19 -17.72 -11.55
C ASN A 50 -9.17 -18.47 -12.90
N PRO A 51 -9.71 -19.70 -13.00
CA PRO A 51 -9.72 -20.47 -14.25
C PRO A 51 -10.57 -19.80 -15.34
N ASP A 52 -11.56 -18.98 -14.95
CA ASP A 52 -12.48 -18.31 -15.86
C ASP A 52 -11.89 -17.01 -16.44
N HIS A 53 -10.71 -16.57 -15.98
CA HIS A 53 -10.10 -15.32 -16.41
C HIS A 53 -9.24 -15.50 -17.68
N PRO A 54 -9.47 -14.73 -18.76
CA PRO A 54 -8.92 -15.00 -20.08
C PRO A 54 -7.40 -14.84 -20.16
N SER A 55 -6.81 -13.96 -19.35
CA SER A 55 -5.36 -13.68 -19.40
C SER A 55 -4.48 -14.85 -18.94
N SER A 56 -4.92 -15.59 -17.92
CA SER A 56 -4.07 -16.61 -17.29
C SER A 56 -4.72 -17.97 -17.13
N LEU A 57 -6.04 -18.10 -17.37
CA LEU A 57 -6.76 -19.38 -17.34
C LEU A 57 -6.50 -20.20 -16.07
N GLY A 58 -6.32 -19.53 -14.94
CA GLY A 58 -6.03 -20.14 -13.64
C GLY A 58 -4.55 -20.31 -13.29
N ASP A 59 -3.62 -20.10 -14.24
CA ASP A 59 -2.19 -20.18 -13.96
C ASP A 59 -1.67 -18.96 -13.23
N LEU A 60 -0.74 -19.18 -12.29
CA LEU A 60 -0.09 -18.13 -11.51
C LEU A 60 1.41 -18.40 -11.35
N CYS A 61 2.20 -17.31 -11.39
CA CYS A 61 3.57 -17.35 -10.88
C CYS A 61 3.59 -17.26 -9.34
N LEU A 62 4.78 -17.26 -8.74
CA LEU A 62 4.95 -17.27 -7.29
C LEU A 62 4.50 -15.97 -6.58
N LYS A 63 4.56 -14.82 -7.27
CA LYS A 63 4.26 -13.49 -6.68
C LYS A 63 2.86 -13.40 -6.05
N PRO A 64 1.75 -13.68 -6.77
CA PRO A 64 0.40 -13.60 -6.20
C PRO A 64 0.14 -14.61 -5.08
N ILE A 65 0.82 -15.76 -5.08
CA ILE A 65 0.65 -16.79 -4.04
C ILE A 65 1.08 -16.26 -2.66
N HIS A 66 2.08 -15.37 -2.61
CA HIS A 66 2.56 -14.74 -1.37
C HIS A 66 1.96 -13.37 -1.08
N LEU A 67 1.01 -12.88 -1.90
CA LEU A 67 0.31 -11.61 -1.68
C LEU A 67 -0.26 -11.46 -0.26
N PRO A 68 -0.85 -12.49 0.38
CA PRO A 68 -1.34 -12.36 1.75
C PRO A 68 -0.28 -11.83 2.74
N GLY A 69 0.99 -12.18 2.55
CA GLY A 69 2.09 -11.75 3.44
C GLY A 69 2.50 -10.31 3.20
N ALA A 70 2.42 -9.84 1.96
CA ALA A 70 2.75 -8.46 1.60
C ALA A 70 1.69 -7.44 2.08
N LEU A 71 0.45 -7.89 2.32
CA LEU A 71 -0.64 -7.03 2.77
C LEU A 71 -0.61 -6.69 4.26
N ASP A 72 0.04 -7.51 5.10
CA ASP A 72 0.04 -7.33 6.55
C ASP A 72 1.47 -7.40 7.11
N THR A 73 2.24 -6.35 6.83
CA THR A 73 3.59 -6.17 7.39
C THR A 73 3.53 -5.26 8.63
N PRO A 74 4.40 -5.48 9.64
CA PRO A 74 4.38 -4.71 10.89
C PRO A 74 4.72 -3.22 10.71
N ASP A 75 5.38 -2.87 9.61
CA ASP A 75 5.81 -1.52 9.23
C ASP A 75 4.86 -0.83 8.25
N ARG A 76 3.69 -1.42 7.95
CA ARG A 76 2.69 -0.79 7.09
C ARG A 76 2.20 0.52 7.70
N ILE A 77 2.37 1.62 6.97
CA ILE A 77 1.87 2.93 7.37
C ILE A 77 0.34 2.91 7.37
N ARG A 78 -0.27 3.23 8.51
CA ARG A 78 -1.73 3.21 8.72
C ARG A 78 -2.33 4.60 9.01
N GLU A 79 -1.47 5.60 9.15
CA GLU A 79 -1.84 6.96 9.51
C GLU A 79 -0.97 7.96 8.75
N PRO A 80 -1.47 9.17 8.46
CA PRO A 80 -0.66 10.23 7.88
C PRO A 80 0.51 10.61 8.79
N LEU A 81 1.69 10.78 8.19
CA LEU A 81 2.90 11.18 8.89
C LEU A 81 3.37 12.56 8.39
N MET A 82 3.63 13.47 9.32
CA MET A 82 4.05 14.84 9.01
C MET A 82 5.31 15.22 9.77
N ARG A 83 6.20 16.01 9.13
CA ARG A 83 7.33 16.65 9.81
C ARG A 83 6.91 18.03 10.31
N MET A 84 7.05 18.26 11.61
CA MET A 84 6.50 19.45 12.28
C MET A 84 7.45 20.66 12.32
N ASN A 85 8.76 20.46 12.15
CA ASN A 85 9.79 21.47 12.50
C ASN A 85 10.77 21.79 11.35
N GLY A 86 10.26 22.03 10.14
CA GLY A 86 11.07 22.53 9.03
C GLY A 86 10.79 24.00 8.74
N SER A 87 11.55 24.92 9.32
CA SER A 87 11.71 26.26 8.76
C SER A 87 12.18 26.10 7.31
N ARG A 88 11.41 26.60 6.34
CA ARG A 88 11.92 26.72 4.97
C ARG A 88 12.92 27.89 4.95
N SER A 89 14.19 27.60 5.14
CA SER A 89 15.26 28.49 4.70
C SER A 89 16.37 27.68 4.02
N GLY A 90 16.66 28.03 2.76
CA GLY A 90 17.60 27.32 1.88
C GLY A 90 17.01 26.11 1.14
N GLU A 91 17.72 25.62 0.12
CA GLU A 91 17.25 24.64 -0.88
C GLU A 91 16.74 23.32 -0.27
N HIS A 92 15.46 23.33 0.11
CA HIS A 92 14.51 22.20 0.21
C HIS A 92 14.47 21.31 1.47
N ALA A 93 15.17 21.64 2.57
CA ALA A 93 15.14 20.76 3.75
C ALA A 93 14.00 21.05 4.75
N VAL A 94 12.93 20.25 4.72
CA VAL A 94 12.06 20.04 5.89
C VAL A 94 12.78 19.08 6.85
N LYS A 95 13.50 19.62 7.83
CA LYS A 95 14.17 18.82 8.88
C LYS A 95 13.19 18.40 9.98
N GLY A 96 13.54 17.37 10.75
CA GLY A 96 12.76 16.87 11.90
C GLY A 96 12.14 15.49 11.68
N ALA A 97 11.77 14.79 12.76
CA ALA A 97 11.18 13.46 12.70
C ALA A 97 9.76 13.48 12.10
N PHE A 98 9.31 12.33 11.60
CA PHE A 98 7.90 12.12 11.27
C PHE A 98 7.09 11.92 12.55
N HIS A 99 5.93 12.55 12.60
CA HIS A 99 4.96 12.38 13.67
C HIS A 99 3.61 12.04 13.06
N SER A 100 2.87 11.14 13.71
CA SER A 100 1.48 10.86 13.35
C SER A 100 0.62 12.12 13.46
N VAL A 101 -0.27 12.29 12.49
CA VAL A 101 -1.30 13.33 12.48
C VAL A 101 -2.62 12.78 11.98
N THR A 102 -3.71 13.47 12.30
CA THR A 102 -5.02 13.15 11.74
C THR A 102 -5.08 13.41 10.24
N TRP A 103 -5.95 12.68 9.54
CA TRP A 103 -6.27 12.93 8.13
C TRP A 103 -6.68 14.38 7.89
N GLU A 104 -7.55 14.94 8.73
CA GLU A 104 -8.00 16.34 8.64
C GLU A 104 -6.84 17.33 8.72
N LYS A 105 -5.89 17.14 9.64
CA LYS A 105 -4.72 18.01 9.76
C LYS A 105 -3.82 17.90 8.52
N ALA A 106 -3.57 16.68 8.05
CA ALA A 106 -2.73 16.44 6.87
C ALA A 106 -3.33 17.05 5.60
N THR A 107 -4.61 16.79 5.32
CA THR A 107 -5.27 17.29 4.10
C THR A 107 -5.46 18.81 4.14
N THR A 108 -5.79 19.39 5.29
CA THR A 108 -5.87 20.84 5.47
C THR A 108 -4.53 21.52 5.18
N TYR A 109 -3.43 20.97 5.70
CA TYR A 109 -2.09 21.50 5.44
C TYR A 109 -1.69 21.41 3.96
N ILE A 110 -1.97 20.27 3.31
CA ILE A 110 -1.70 20.07 1.89
C ILE A 110 -2.50 21.07 1.06
N ALA A 111 -3.81 21.20 1.30
CA ALA A 111 -4.68 22.12 0.57
C ALA A 111 -4.24 23.58 0.73
N ALA A 112 -3.92 24.01 1.96
CA ALA A 112 -3.42 25.36 2.21
C ALA A 112 -2.06 25.61 1.50
N SER A 113 -1.18 24.61 1.51
CA SER A 113 0.14 24.70 0.87
C SER A 113 0.04 24.79 -0.66
N LEU A 114 -0.81 23.96 -1.28
CA LEU A 114 -1.06 23.99 -2.72
C LEU A 114 -1.69 25.33 -3.13
N LYS A 115 -2.70 25.81 -2.39
CA LYS A 115 -3.32 27.13 -2.64
C LYS A 115 -2.29 28.26 -2.56
N ARG A 116 -1.39 28.23 -1.56
CA ARG A 116 -0.31 29.20 -1.45
C ARG A 116 0.64 29.15 -2.66
N ILE A 117 1.10 27.95 -3.04
CA ILE A 117 2.02 27.78 -4.18
C ILE A 117 1.38 28.30 -5.47
N VAL A 118 0.11 27.93 -5.73
CA VAL A 118 -0.61 28.39 -6.93
C VAL A 118 -0.79 29.91 -6.93
N ARG A 119 -1.11 30.51 -5.78
CA ARG A 119 -1.25 31.97 -5.67
C ARG A 119 0.09 32.69 -5.91
N ASP A 120 1.18 32.17 -5.36
CA ASP A 120 2.48 32.85 -5.37
C ASP A 120 3.28 32.59 -6.67
N HIS A 121 3.04 31.47 -7.35
CA HIS A 121 3.85 31.01 -8.50
C HIS A 121 3.03 30.57 -9.74
N GLY A 122 1.70 30.63 -9.68
CA GLY A 122 0.82 30.18 -10.76
C GLY A 122 0.53 28.67 -10.73
N PRO A 123 -0.46 28.21 -11.51
CA PRO A 123 -0.89 26.81 -11.52
C PRO A 123 0.18 25.83 -12.03
N ASP A 124 1.06 26.28 -12.93
CA ASP A 124 2.14 25.45 -13.51
C ASP A 124 3.26 25.13 -12.50
N ALA A 125 3.23 25.73 -11.30
CA ALA A 125 4.16 25.44 -10.21
C ALA A 125 3.81 24.15 -9.42
N VAL A 126 2.76 23.44 -9.81
CA VAL A 126 2.32 22.19 -9.18
C VAL A 126 2.45 21.04 -10.17
N ALA A 127 3.07 19.95 -9.74
CA ALA A 127 3.16 18.71 -10.48
C ALA A 127 2.63 17.53 -9.64
N PHE A 128 2.12 16.51 -10.33
CA PHE A 128 1.73 15.24 -9.73
C PHE A 128 2.55 14.12 -10.36
N TYR A 129 3.23 13.33 -9.52
CA TYR A 129 3.98 12.16 -9.96
C TYR A 129 3.18 10.90 -9.62
N GLY A 130 2.61 10.28 -10.64
CA GLY A 130 1.68 9.15 -10.51
C GLY A 130 2.34 7.78 -10.44
N SER A 131 1.51 6.73 -10.47
CA SER A 131 1.94 5.35 -10.63
C SER A 131 1.00 4.59 -11.57
N GLY A 132 1.54 3.73 -12.44
CA GLY A 132 0.76 2.79 -13.25
C GLY A 132 0.01 1.73 -12.43
N GLN A 133 0.21 1.71 -11.11
CA GLN A 133 -0.42 0.79 -10.16
C GLN A 133 -1.62 1.43 -9.41
N PHE A 134 -2.16 2.56 -9.87
CA PHE A 134 -3.29 3.17 -9.16
C PHE A 134 -4.57 2.35 -9.18
N THR A 135 -4.80 1.59 -10.24
CA THR A 135 -5.98 0.75 -10.41
C THR A 135 -5.77 -0.68 -9.94
N THR A 136 -4.53 -1.10 -9.66
CA THR A 136 -4.18 -2.45 -9.21
C THR A 136 -4.53 -2.72 -7.77
#